data_AF-A0A2H5VNV0-F1
#
_entry.id   AF-A0A2H5VNV0-F1
#
_cell.length_a   1.000
_cell.length_b   1.000
_cell.length_c   1.000
_cell.angle_alpha   90.00
_cell.angle_beta   90.00
_cell.angle_gamma   90.00
#
_symmetry.space_group_name_H-M   'P 1'
#
loop_
_entity.id
_entity.type
_entity.pdbx_description
1 polymer ?
#
loop_
_entity_poly.entity_id
_entity_poly.type
_entity_poly.pdbx_seq_one_letter_code
_entity_poly.pdbx_strand_id
1 'polypeptide(L)'
;MVMRTGTGIAIEDFRTWLAEIAEEQFRRHRRWLRELAPEQERVIRTQLLPSVVDRLALACVQEGLWRELSSDAKALSLYEKASR
;
A
#
# COMPACT_ATOMS: atom_id res chain seq x y z
N MET A 1 -20.15 -18.30 -8.03
CA MET A 1 -19.08 -18.53 -7.04
C MET A 1 -17.76 -18.55 -7.81
N VAL A 2 -17.03 -17.45 -7.86
CA VAL A 2 -15.76 -17.38 -8.62
C VAL A 2 -14.66 -17.93 -7.73
N MET A 3 -14.01 -19.02 -8.15
CA MET A 3 -12.84 -19.55 -7.46
C MET A 3 -11.74 -18.48 -7.51
N ARG A 4 -11.48 -17.81 -6.38
CA ARG A 4 -10.32 -16.92 -6.24
C ARG A 4 -9.07 -17.81 -6.35
N THR A 5 -8.34 -17.66 -7.45
CA THR A 5 -7.02 -18.30 -7.64
C THR A 5 -6.03 -17.79 -6.58
N GLY A 6 -4.96 -18.55 -6.31
CA GLY A 6 -3.94 -18.14 -5.31
C GLY A 6 -3.35 -16.75 -5.56
N THR A 7 -3.29 -16.31 -6.83
CA THR A 7 -2.91 -14.95 -7.22
C THR A 7 -3.90 -13.88 -6.72
N GLY A 8 -5.20 -14.16 -6.73
CA GLY A 8 -6.21 -13.22 -6.24
C GLY A 8 -6.17 -13.03 -4.73
N ILE A 9 -5.80 -14.07 -3.97
CA ILE A 9 -5.59 -13.99 -2.51
C ILE A 9 -4.36 -13.13 -2.22
N ALA A 10 -3.24 -13.41 -2.89
CA ALA A 10 -2.00 -12.70 -2.65
C ALA A 10 -2.06 -11.21 -3.04
N ILE A 11 -2.84 -10.84 -4.07
CA ILE A 11 -3.10 -9.42 -4.40
C ILE A 11 -3.89 -8.72 -3.28
N GLU A 12 -4.88 -9.39 -2.68
CA GLU A 12 -5.66 -8.84 -1.56
C GLU A 12 -4.80 -8.71 -0.30
N ASP A 13 -3.92 -9.68 -0.03
CA ASP A 13 -2.96 -9.60 1.09
C ASP A 13 -1.98 -8.44 0.88
N PHE A 14 -1.50 -8.22 -0.35
CA PHE A 14 -0.63 -7.09 -0.68
C PHE A 14 -1.33 -5.74 -0.55
N ARG A 15 -2.59 -5.64 -1.00
CA ARG A 15 -3.41 -4.44 -0.78
C ARG A 15 -3.58 -4.15 0.70
N THR A 16 -3.81 -5.18 1.51
CA THR A 16 -3.95 -5.06 2.96
C THR A 16 -2.65 -4.54 3.58
N TRP A 17 -1.51 -5.13 3.21
CA TRP A 17 -0.20 -4.68 3.68
C TRP A 17 0.12 -3.23 3.27
N LEU A 18 -0.17 -2.84 2.01
CA LEU A 18 -0.02 -1.46 1.56
C LEU A 18 -0.91 -0.49 2.33
N ALA A 19 -2.14 -0.88 2.66
CA ALA A 19 -3.06 -0.08 3.46
C ALA A 19 -2.53 0.14 4.89
N GLU A 20 -1.97 -0.90 5.51
CA GLU A 20 -1.33 -0.79 6.83
C GLU A 20 -0.14 0.18 6.81
N ILE A 21 0.73 0.07 5.80
CA ILE A 21 1.85 1.00 5.61
C ILE A 21 1.34 2.43 5.39
N ALA A 22 0.37 2.62 4.51
CA ALA A 22 -0.19 3.93 4.21
C ALA A 22 -0.75 4.60 5.47
N GLU A 23 -1.48 3.85 6.30
CA GLU A 23 -2.03 4.32 7.57
C GLU A 23 -0.93 4.61 8.62
N GLU A 24 0.12 3.78 8.70
CA GLU A 24 1.28 4.04 9.56
C GLU A 24 2.03 5.29 9.14
N GLN A 25 2.29 5.48 7.84
CA GLN A 25 2.91 6.69 7.31
C GLN A 25 2.05 7.92 7.59
N PHE A 26 0.73 7.83 7.42
CA PHE A 26 -0.19 8.90 7.75
C PHE A 26 -0.11 9.27 9.23
N ARG A 27 -0.16 8.29 10.14
CA ARG A 27 -0.03 8.52 11.59
C ARG A 27 1.31 9.17 11.97
N ARG A 28 2.42 8.68 11.39
CA ARG A 28 3.77 9.23 11.63
C ARG A 28 3.89 10.68 11.19
N HIS A 29 3.30 11.03 10.05
CA HIS A 29 3.38 12.37 9.49
C HIS A 29 2.20 13.28 9.89
N ARG A 30 1.22 12.77 10.65
CA ARG A 30 0.10 13.55 11.19
C ARG A 30 0.57 14.79 11.95
N ARG A 31 1.69 14.69 12.68
CA ARG A 31 2.28 15.83 13.42
C ARG A 31 2.73 16.98 12.51
N TRP A 32 2.89 16.74 11.21
CA TRP A 32 3.27 17.74 10.22
C TRP A 32 2.01 18.36 9.57
N LEU A 33 0.85 17.71 9.74
CA LEU A 33 -0.47 18.15 9.31
C LEU A 33 -1.22 18.85 10.47
N ARG A 34 -0.54 19.73 11.22
CA ARG A 34 -1.06 20.34 12.48
C ARG A 34 -2.36 21.14 12.32
N GLU A 35 -2.74 21.50 11.11
CA GLU A 35 -3.92 22.32 10.80
C GLU A 35 -5.04 21.53 10.10
N LEU A 36 -4.90 20.20 10.03
CA LEU A 36 -5.87 19.39 9.31
C LEU A 36 -7.16 19.27 10.13
N ALA A 37 -8.26 19.78 9.57
CA ALA A 37 -9.56 19.66 10.20
C ALA A 37 -9.96 18.16 10.30
N PRO A 38 -10.73 17.76 11.32
CA PRO A 38 -11.18 16.37 11.48
C PRO A 38 -11.85 15.81 10.21
N GLU A 39 -12.56 16.65 9.47
CA GLU A 39 -13.23 16.30 8.21
C GLU A 39 -12.22 15.99 7.11
N GLN A 40 -11.13 16.77 7.03
CA GLN A 40 -10.04 16.53 6.08
C GLN A 40 -9.30 15.24 6.44
N GLU A 41 -9.08 14.97 7.72
CA GLU A 41 -8.42 13.75 8.18
C GLU A 41 -9.25 12.53 7.77
N ARG A 42 -10.57 12.63 7.98
CA ARG A 42 -11.51 11.60 7.56
C ARG A 42 -11.45 11.35 6.06
N VAL A 43 -11.47 12.40 5.24
CA VAL A 43 -11.35 12.27 3.76
C VAL A 43 -10.03 11.62 3.37
N ILE A 44 -8.92 12.00 4.01
CA ILE A 44 -7.62 11.39 3.72
C ILE A 44 -7.65 9.88 3.99
N ARG A 45 -8.12 9.48 5.17
CA ARG A 45 -8.11 8.07 5.59
C ARG A 45 -9.11 7.21 4.83
N THR A 46 -10.29 7.73 4.49
CA THR A 46 -11.35 6.91 3.88
C THR A 46 -11.38 6.96 2.36
N GLN A 47 -10.72 7.94 1.72
CA GLN A 47 -10.76 8.11 0.27
C GLN A 47 -9.37 8.17 -0.35
N LEU A 48 -8.50 9.07 0.12
CA LEU A 48 -7.18 9.27 -0.51
C LEU A 48 -6.25 8.08 -0.26
N LEU A 49 -6.11 7.61 0.99
CA LEU A 49 -5.23 6.47 1.29
C LEU A 49 -5.65 5.21 0.51
N PRO A 50 -6.93 4.79 0.51
CA PRO A 50 -7.38 3.67 -0.32
C PRO A 50 -7.10 3.88 -1.80
N SER A 51 -7.35 5.08 -2.35
CA SER A 51 -7.09 5.35 -3.77
C SER A 51 -5.60 5.27 -4.12
N VAL A 52 -4.70 5.66 -3.22
CA VAL A 52 -3.25 5.52 -3.42
C VAL A 52 -2.84 4.06 -3.38
N VAL A 53 -3.35 3.30 -2.41
CA VAL A 53 -3.11 1.85 -2.29
C VAL A 53 -3.56 1.12 -3.56
N ASP A 54 -4.75 1.44 -4.07
CA ASP A 54 -5.29 0.82 -5.29
C ASP A 54 -4.43 1.12 -6.52
N ARG A 55 -3.97 2.37 -6.66
CA ARG A 55 -3.08 2.77 -7.77
C ARG A 55 -1.71 2.10 -7.68
N LEU A 56 -1.13 2.01 -6.47
CA LEU A 56 0.14 1.33 -6.26
C LEU A 56 0.03 -0.17 -6.52
N ALA A 57 -1.02 -0.81 -6.01
CA ALA A 57 -1.29 -2.21 -6.27
C ALA A 57 -1.44 -2.48 -7.77
N LEU A 58 -2.18 -1.62 -8.48
CA LEU A 58 -2.33 -1.72 -9.93
C LEU A 58 -1.00 -1.55 -10.68
N ALA A 59 -0.20 -0.53 -10.32
CA ALA A 59 1.10 -0.29 -10.94
C ALA A 59 2.05 -1.48 -10.73
N CYS A 60 2.13 -2.03 -9.51
CA CYS A 60 2.96 -3.20 -9.22
C CYS A 60 2.53 -4.45 -10.01
N VAL A 61 1.24 -4.62 -10.27
CA VAL A 61 0.71 -5.72 -11.09
C VAL A 61 1.02 -5.47 -12.57
N GLN A 62 0.81 -4.25 -13.08
CA GLN A 62 1.01 -3.89 -14.49
C GLN A 62 2.49 -3.92 -14.90
N GLU A 63 3.39 -3.48 -14.03
CA GLU A 63 4.84 -3.48 -14.29
C GLU A 63 5.50 -4.84 -14.03
N GLY A 64 4.73 -5.88 -13.66
CA GLY A 64 5.28 -7.20 -13.37
C GLY A 64 6.12 -7.28 -12.08
N LEU A 65 6.20 -6.18 -11.32
CA LEU A 65 6.88 -6.09 -10.03
C LEU A 65 6.30 -7.09 -9.02
N TRP A 66 5.05 -7.52 -9.20
CA TRP A 66 4.44 -8.59 -8.42
C TRP A 66 5.26 -9.88 -8.39
N ARG A 67 5.86 -10.30 -9.52
CA ARG A 67 6.72 -11.49 -9.58
C ARG A 67 8.06 -11.29 -8.85
N GLU A 68 8.52 -10.05 -8.75
CA GLU A 68 9.77 -9.72 -8.07
C GLU A 68 9.57 -9.56 -6.56
N LEU A 69 8.41 -9.04 -6.14
CA LEU A 69 8.06 -8.81 -4.73
C LEU A 69 7.53 -10.08 -4.03
N SER A 70 6.97 -11.04 -4.76
CA SER A 70 6.54 -12.33 -4.19
C SER A 70 7.71 -13.24 -3.75
N SER A 71 8.95 -12.80 -3.96
CA SER A 71 10.14 -13.40 -3.37
C SER A 71 10.57 -12.56 -2.17
N ASP A 72 10.30 -13.04 -0.95
CA ASP A 72 10.61 -12.33 0.30
C ASP A 72 12.06 -11.80 0.35
N ALA A 73 13.00 -12.56 -0.19
CA ALA A 73 14.41 -12.19 -0.28
C ALA A 73 14.67 -10.98 -1.19
N LYS A 74 13.89 -10.82 -2.26
CA LYS A 74 14.05 -9.75 -3.26
C LYS A 74 13.26 -8.50 -2.86
N ALA A 75 12.11 -8.65 -2.20
CA ALA A 75 11.37 -7.54 -1.59
C ALA A 75 12.20 -6.83 -0.51
N LEU A 76 12.89 -7.58 0.35
CA LEU A 76 13.79 -7.02 1.38
C LEU A 76 14.94 -6.22 0.75
N SER A 77 15.56 -6.75 -0.31
CA SER A 77 16.67 -6.08 -1.01
C SER A 77 16.24 -4.76 -1.70
N LEU A 78 15.03 -4.70 -2.26
CA LEU A 78 14.49 -3.47 -2.85
C LEU A 78 14.19 -2.41 -1.78
N TYR A 79 13.66 -2.82 -0.62
CA TYR A 79 13.44 -1.92 0.51
C TYR A 79 14.74 -1.31 1.04
N GLU A 80 15.80 -2.11 1.19
CA GLU A 80 17.12 -1.64 1.62
C GLU A 80 17.75 -0.66 0.63
N LYS A 81 17.56 -0.88 -0.68
CA LYS A 81 18.04 0.03 -1.73
C LYS A 81 17.29 1.36 -1.75
N ALA A 82 15.98 1.33 -1.54
CA ALA A 82 15.14 2.54 -1.56
C ALA A 82 15.28 3.39 -0.28
N SER A 83 15.81 2.81 0.81
CA SER A 83 16.03 3.48 2.10
C SER A 83 17.42 4.12 2.25
N ARG A 84 18.24 4.12 1.19
CA ARG A 84 19.52 4.84 1.09
C ARG A 84 19.36 6.12 0.30
#